data_AF-A0A950HY64-F1
#
_entry.id   AF-A0A950HY64-F1
#
_cell.length_a   1.000
_cell.length_b   1.000
_cell.length_c   1.000
_cell.angle_alpha   90.00
_cell.angle_beta   90.00
_cell.angle_gamma   90.00
#
_symmetry.space_group_name_H-M   'P 1'
#
loop_
_entity.id
_entity.type
_entity.pdbx_description
1 polymer ?
#
loop_
_entity_poly.entity_id
_entity_poly.type
_entity_poly.pdbx_seq_one_letter_code
_entity_poly.pdbx_strand_id
1 'polypeptide(L)'
;MPEWSVHARFDGPIVMIGFGSIGKGTLPLLERHIAHDRSKFVVIDPEDSDRRLLDERGIRFLHLAITRENFDSVLKPLLAAGPGPGLVVNLSVEVASVAIMRLCKELGAFYIDTVAEPWPGFYTDARLTMSQRSNYALREEVLDLRRALPGGPTAISCCGANPGMVSW
;
A
#
# COMPACT_ATOMS: atom_id res chain seq x y z
N MET A 1 20.78 8.27 23.52
CA MET A 1 19.63 7.98 22.63
C MET A 1 19.66 6.49 22.34
N PRO A 2 18.52 5.78 22.35
CA PRO A 2 18.52 4.37 21.98
C PRO A 2 19.03 4.19 20.54
N GLU A 3 19.93 3.24 20.34
CA GLU A 3 20.47 2.85 19.04
C GLU A 3 19.52 1.83 18.42
N TRP A 4 18.92 2.17 17.28
CA TRP A 4 17.95 1.33 16.59
C TRP A 4 18.62 0.63 15.40
N SER A 5 18.37 -0.67 15.23
CA SER A 5 18.89 -1.43 14.11
C SER A 5 18.20 -1.05 12.80
N VAL A 6 19.00 -0.81 11.76
CA VAL A 6 18.52 -0.76 10.37
C VAL A 6 18.56 -2.18 9.80
N HIS A 7 17.39 -2.72 9.46
CA HIS A 7 17.25 -4.12 9.05
C HIS A 7 17.44 -4.34 7.55
N ALA A 8 17.18 -3.32 6.73
CA ALA A 8 17.32 -3.41 5.29
C ALA A 8 17.55 -2.04 4.66
N ARG A 9 17.99 -2.05 3.40
CA ARG A 9 18.04 -0.88 2.51
C ARG A 9 17.06 -1.10 1.35
N PHE A 10 16.30 -0.06 1.04
CA PHE A 10 15.40 -0.03 -0.10
C PHE A 10 15.81 1.08 -1.06
N ASP A 11 16.29 0.70 -2.25
CA ASP A 11 16.90 1.63 -3.22
C ASP A 11 15.91 2.15 -4.28
N GLY A 12 14.71 1.55 -4.35
CA GLY A 12 13.60 2.01 -5.18
C GLY A 12 12.71 3.04 -4.48
N PRO A 13 11.70 3.57 -5.19
CA PRO A 13 10.71 4.48 -4.62
C PRO A 13 9.78 3.79 -3.63
N ILE A 14 9.38 4.51 -2.58
CA ILE A 14 8.37 4.06 -1.62
C ILE A 14 7.12 4.91 -1.82
N VAL A 15 6.00 4.28 -2.12
CA VAL A 15 4.70 4.92 -2.29
C VAL A 15 3.77 4.43 -1.19
N MET A 16 3.46 5.29 -0.23
CA MET A 16 2.45 5.01 0.80
C MET A 16 1.10 5.55 0.36
N ILE A 17 0.08 4.69 0.34
CA ILE A 17 -1.30 5.08 0.02
C ILE A 17 -2.07 5.06 1.33
N GLY A 18 -2.61 6.20 1.75
CA GLY A 18 -3.26 6.38 3.04
C GLY A 18 -2.30 6.87 4.13
N PHE A 19 -2.68 7.97 4.78
CA PHE A 19 -1.95 8.63 5.86
C PHE A 19 -2.82 8.88 7.10
N GLY A 20 -3.78 7.97 7.32
CA GLY A 20 -4.56 7.89 8.55
C GLY A 20 -3.74 7.42 9.77
N SER A 21 -4.40 6.83 10.76
CA SER A 21 -3.75 6.40 12.01
C SER A 21 -2.57 5.44 11.77
N ILE A 22 -2.76 4.43 10.90
CA ILE A 22 -1.73 3.42 10.62
C ILE A 22 -0.60 4.00 9.76
N GLY A 23 -0.89 4.83 8.75
CA GLY A 23 0.14 5.53 7.98
C GLY A 23 1.06 6.37 8.86
N LYS A 24 0.47 7.16 9.76
CA LYS A 24 1.20 7.98 10.75
C LYS A 24 2.02 7.13 11.73
N GLY A 25 1.52 5.97 12.14
CA GLY A 25 2.24 5.04 13.02
C GLY A 25 3.37 4.30 12.33
N THR A 26 3.18 3.93 11.06
CA THR A 26 4.15 3.15 10.27
C THR A 26 5.31 4.00 9.78
N LEU A 27 5.06 5.25 9.35
CA LEU A 27 6.09 6.15 8.84
C LEU A 27 7.35 6.24 9.73
N PRO A 28 7.25 6.58 11.03
CA PRO A 28 8.44 6.69 11.88
C PRO A 28 9.15 5.35 12.11
N LEU A 29 8.46 4.21 12.01
CA LEU A 29 9.08 2.89 12.09
C LEU A 29 9.85 2.57 10.81
N LEU A 30 9.28 2.90 9.65
CA LEU A 30 9.95 2.75 8.36
C LEU A 30 11.22 3.60 8.31
N GLU A 31 11.14 4.89 8.65
CA GLU A 31 12.31 5.78 8.71
C GLU A 31 13.39 5.32 9.67
N ARG A 32 12.99 4.70 10.79
CA ARG A 32 13.91 4.20 11.80
C ARG A 32 14.63 2.92 11.37
N HIS A 33 13.94 2.01 10.69
CA HIS A 33 14.40 0.63 10.51
C HIS A 33 14.77 0.26 9.07
N ILE A 34 14.37 1.05 8.08
CA ILE A 34 14.64 0.80 6.66
C ILE A 34 15.40 1.99 6.08
N ALA A 35 16.65 1.79 5.67
CA ALA A 35 17.41 2.81 4.97
C ALA A 35 16.81 3.04 3.57
N HIS A 36 16.49 4.28 3.23
CA HIS A 36 15.91 4.65 1.95
C HIS A 36 16.26 6.09 1.58
N ASP A 37 16.04 6.44 0.31
CA ASP A 37 16.15 7.81 -0.18
C ASP A 37 14.82 8.54 0.05
N ARG A 38 14.79 9.46 1.01
CA ARG A 38 13.58 10.24 1.36
C ARG A 38 13.01 11.00 0.17
N SER A 39 13.84 11.43 -0.78
CA SER A 39 13.37 12.16 -1.97
C SER A 39 12.51 11.30 -2.90
N LYS A 40 12.58 9.97 -2.74
CA LYS A 40 11.80 8.97 -3.48
C LYS A 40 10.65 8.39 -2.65
N PHE A 41 10.39 8.93 -1.46
CA PHE A 41 9.22 8.58 -0.66
C PHE A 41 8.09 9.57 -1.00
N VAL A 42 6.98 9.02 -1.49
CA VAL A 42 5.73 9.75 -1.70
C VAL A 42 4.62 9.16 -0.85
N VAL A 43 3.82 10.02 -0.22
CA VAL A 43 2.56 9.67 0.45
C VAL A 43 1.40 10.22 -0.38
N ILE A 44 0.34 9.42 -0.54
CA ILE A 44 -0.87 9.78 -1.29
C ILE A 44 -2.06 9.65 -0.35
N ASP A 45 -2.82 10.72 -0.16
CA ASP A 45 -4.05 10.72 0.62
C ASP A 45 -5.00 11.83 0.14
N PRO A 46 -6.34 11.62 0.10
CA PRO A 46 -7.30 12.67 -0.19
C PRO A 46 -7.52 13.69 0.94
N GLU A 47 -6.96 13.48 2.13
CA GLU A 47 -7.02 14.42 3.24
C GLU A 47 -5.63 14.96 3.58
N ASP A 48 -5.51 16.28 3.71
CA ASP A 48 -4.25 16.96 4.04
C ASP A 48 -4.17 17.47 5.49
N SER A 49 -5.12 17.06 6.35
CA SER A 49 -5.25 17.51 7.74
C SER A 49 -3.96 17.30 8.57
N ASP A 50 -3.23 16.23 8.31
CA ASP A 50 -1.97 15.87 8.97
C ASP A 50 -0.72 16.05 8.07
N ARG A 51 -0.86 16.73 6.92
CA ARG A 51 0.23 16.91 5.95
C ARG A 51 1.49 17.53 6.56
N ARG A 52 1.37 18.38 7.58
CA ARG A 52 2.54 18.99 8.25
C ARG A 52 3.55 17.95 8.74
N LEU A 53 3.09 16.76 9.14
CA LEU A 53 3.97 15.68 9.60
C LEU A 53 4.91 15.21 8.50
N LEU A 54 4.49 15.29 7.24
CA LEU A 54 5.29 14.95 6.06
C LEU A 54 6.17 16.13 5.62
N ASP A 55 5.62 17.34 5.62
CA ASP A 55 6.35 18.56 5.25
C ASP A 55 7.56 18.78 6.17
N GLU A 56 7.41 18.57 7.49
CA GLU A 56 8.51 18.62 8.48
C GLU A 56 9.64 17.62 8.19
N ARG A 57 9.36 16.55 7.44
CA ARG A 57 10.33 15.51 7.05
C ARG A 57 10.88 15.69 5.64
N GLY A 58 10.33 16.64 4.87
CA GLY A 58 10.61 16.79 3.44
C GLY A 58 10.11 15.62 2.61
N ILE A 59 9.07 14.90 3.06
CA ILE A 59 8.46 13.80 2.32
C ILE A 59 7.38 14.37 1.39
N ARG A 60 7.38 13.94 0.13
CA ARG A 60 6.41 14.41 -0.86
C ARG A 60 5.02 13.91 -0.53
N PHE A 61 4.04 14.81 -0.53
CA PHE A 61 2.63 14.49 -0.38
C PHE A 61 1.86 14.77 -1.68
N LEU A 62 1.01 13.83 -2.09
CA LEU A 62 0.05 14.00 -3.18
C LEU A 62 -1.36 14.01 -2.58
N HIS A 63 -1.97 15.20 -2.57
CA HIS A 63 -3.34 15.39 -2.11
C HIS A 63 -4.32 14.89 -3.18
N LEU A 64 -4.64 13.60 -3.14
CA LEU A 64 -5.40 12.90 -4.18
C LEU A 64 -6.00 11.59 -3.65
N ALA A 65 -7.26 11.31 -4.01
CA ALA A 65 -7.84 9.98 -3.85
C ALA A 65 -7.34 9.04 -4.97
N ILE A 66 -6.84 7.86 -4.61
CA ILE A 66 -6.62 6.78 -5.56
C ILE A 66 -7.96 6.15 -5.92
N THR A 67 -8.25 6.05 -7.22
CA THR A 67 -9.53 5.56 -7.76
C THR A 67 -9.28 4.50 -8.81
N ARG A 68 -10.34 3.76 -9.15
CA ARG A 68 -10.31 2.75 -10.23
C ARG A 68 -9.85 3.36 -11.56
N GLU A 69 -10.17 4.62 -11.80
CA GLU A 69 -9.90 5.32 -13.04
C GLU A 69 -8.47 5.87 -13.10
N ASN A 70 -7.86 6.22 -11.96
CA ASN A 70 -6.59 6.94 -11.93
C ASN A 70 -5.39 6.12 -11.42
N PHE A 71 -5.60 5.02 -10.68
CA PHE A 71 -4.52 4.36 -9.93
C PHE A 71 -3.33 3.98 -10.81
N ASP A 72 -3.59 3.49 -12.02
CA ASP A 72 -2.57 3.11 -12.99
C ASP A 72 -1.70 4.31 -13.40
N SER A 73 -2.34 5.39 -13.86
CA SER A 73 -1.68 6.60 -14.33
C SER A 73 -0.90 7.33 -13.23
N VAL A 74 -1.38 7.23 -11.98
CA VAL A 74 -0.76 7.86 -10.81
C VAL A 74 0.41 7.03 -10.31
N LEU A 75 0.23 5.71 -10.12
CA LEU A 75 1.22 4.86 -9.45
C LEU A 75 2.37 4.43 -10.36
N LYS A 76 2.12 4.18 -11.66
CA LYS A 76 3.18 3.79 -12.61
C LYS A 76 4.39 4.72 -12.61
N PRO A 77 4.25 6.04 -12.83
CA PRO A 77 5.40 6.94 -12.86
C PRO A 77 6.10 7.04 -11.50
N LEU A 78 5.36 6.91 -10.39
CA LEU A 78 5.94 6.96 -9.05
C LEU A 78 6.77 5.72 -8.74
N LEU A 79 6.27 4.53 -9.12
CA LEU A 79 6.96 3.25 -8.89
C LEU A 79 8.15 3.03 -9.83
N ALA A 80 8.18 3.71 -10.98
CA ALA A 80 9.30 3.70 -11.92
C ALA A 80 10.39 4.74 -11.58
N ALA A 81 10.20 5.60 -10.56
CA ALA A 81 11.07 6.74 -10.26
C ALA A 81 12.36 6.37 -9.48
N GLY A 82 13.05 5.30 -9.87
CA GLY A 82 14.30 4.92 -9.21
C GLY A 82 15.05 3.77 -9.89
N PRO A 83 16.30 3.53 -9.45
CA PRO A 83 17.14 2.48 -10.03
C PRO A 83 16.76 1.06 -9.57
N GLY A 84 15.94 0.93 -8.52
CA GLY A 84 15.48 -0.33 -7.96
C GLY A 84 13.96 -0.50 -8.04
N PRO A 85 13.44 -1.71 -7.75
CA PRO A 85 12.01 -1.98 -7.73
C PRO A 85 11.31 -1.09 -6.71
N GLY A 86 10.14 -0.54 -7.07
CA GLY A 86 9.32 0.24 -6.15
C GLY A 86 8.68 -0.61 -5.04
N LEU A 87 8.22 0.04 -3.98
CA LEU A 87 7.41 -0.58 -2.92
C LEU A 87 6.15 0.25 -2.71
N VAL A 88 5.00 -0.43 -2.77
CA VAL A 88 3.74 0.13 -2.27
C VAL A 88 3.50 -0.33 -0.84
N VAL A 89 3.28 0.64 0.05
CA VAL A 89 2.79 0.44 1.41
C VAL A 89 1.35 0.95 1.47
N ASN A 90 0.39 0.05 1.27
CA ASN A 90 -1.02 0.41 1.20
C ASN A 90 -1.68 0.33 2.58
N LEU A 91 -1.98 1.49 3.15
CA LEU A 91 -2.59 1.70 4.46
C LEU A 91 -3.87 2.55 4.33
N SER A 92 -4.54 2.43 3.20
CA SER A 92 -5.73 3.19 2.84
C SER A 92 -7.01 2.41 3.06
N VAL A 93 -8.13 3.12 2.92
CA VAL A 93 -9.47 2.58 2.73
C VAL A 93 -9.89 2.87 1.29
N GLU A 94 -10.96 2.24 0.80
CA GLU A 94 -11.57 2.59 -0.48
C GLU A 94 -10.67 2.39 -1.73
N VAL A 95 -9.55 1.68 -1.60
CA VAL A 95 -8.62 1.38 -2.70
C VAL A 95 -8.53 -0.13 -2.85
N ALA A 96 -8.84 -0.65 -4.04
CA ALA A 96 -8.88 -2.10 -4.21
C ALA A 96 -7.49 -2.75 -4.14
N SER A 97 -7.23 -3.52 -3.08
CA SER A 97 -5.94 -4.18 -2.83
C SER A 97 -5.50 -5.06 -4.01
N VAL A 98 -6.43 -5.84 -4.59
CA VAL A 98 -6.14 -6.73 -5.73
C VAL A 98 -5.70 -5.95 -6.98
N ALA A 99 -6.26 -4.76 -7.22
CA ALA A 99 -5.88 -3.93 -8.35
C ALA A 99 -4.45 -3.40 -8.18
N ILE A 100 -4.11 -2.93 -6.98
CA ILE A 100 -2.76 -2.42 -6.70
C ILE A 100 -1.74 -3.56 -6.69
N MET A 101 -2.05 -4.72 -6.11
CA MET A 101 -1.20 -5.91 -6.16
C MET A 101 -0.88 -6.35 -7.59
N ARG A 102 -1.89 -6.35 -8.47
CA ARG A 102 -1.71 -6.67 -9.89
C ARG A 102 -0.75 -5.68 -10.55
N LEU A 103 -0.98 -4.38 -10.36
CA LEU A 103 -0.11 -3.34 -10.92
C LEU A 103 1.34 -3.49 -10.41
N CYS A 104 1.54 -3.74 -9.11
CA CYS A 104 2.87 -3.97 -8.57
C CYS A 104 3.55 -5.17 -9.24
N LYS A 105 2.84 -6.29 -9.43
CA LYS A 105 3.36 -7.45 -10.16
C LYS A 105 3.76 -7.13 -11.59
N GLU A 106 2.94 -6.36 -12.32
CA GLU A 106 3.22 -5.93 -13.69
C GLU A 106 4.47 -5.05 -13.79
N LEU A 107 4.71 -4.20 -12.78
CA LEU A 107 5.83 -3.26 -12.76
C LEU A 107 7.10 -3.80 -12.11
N GLY A 108 7.09 -5.03 -11.58
CA GLY A 108 8.23 -5.54 -10.82
C GLY A 108 8.37 -4.93 -9.42
N ALA A 109 7.32 -4.31 -8.88
CA ALA A 109 7.30 -3.64 -7.59
C ALA A 109 6.79 -4.54 -6.46
N PHE A 110 7.24 -4.27 -5.23
CA PHE A 110 6.75 -4.91 -4.02
C PHE A 110 5.46 -4.28 -3.53
N TYR A 111 4.70 -5.03 -2.74
CA TYR A 111 3.45 -4.58 -2.16
C TYR A 111 3.24 -5.13 -0.75
N ILE A 112 2.69 -4.31 0.14
CA ILE A 112 2.15 -4.74 1.42
C ILE A 112 0.87 -3.96 1.76
N ASP A 113 -0.12 -4.65 2.33
CA ASP A 113 -1.30 -4.04 2.95
C ASP A 113 -1.67 -4.71 4.27
N THR A 114 -2.70 -4.17 4.93
CA THR A 114 -3.26 -4.71 6.18
C THR A 114 -4.68 -5.27 6.01
N VAL A 115 -5.23 -5.23 4.80
CA VAL A 115 -6.61 -5.63 4.48
C VAL A 115 -6.76 -5.92 2.99
N ALA A 116 -7.63 -6.87 2.62
CA ALA A 116 -8.12 -7.03 1.26
C ALA A 116 -9.30 -6.07 1.06
N GLU A 117 -9.01 -4.83 0.65
CA GLU A 117 -9.99 -3.77 0.49
C GLU A 117 -10.55 -3.77 -0.96
N PRO A 118 -11.83 -3.44 -1.16
CA PRO A 118 -12.42 -3.21 -2.48
C PRO A 118 -12.43 -1.72 -2.88
N TRP A 119 -12.82 -1.44 -4.13
CA TRP A 119 -13.16 -0.09 -4.57
C TRP A 119 -14.46 0.40 -3.89
N PRO A 120 -14.71 1.73 -3.84
CA PRO A 120 -15.90 2.30 -3.23
C PRO A 120 -17.20 1.72 -3.80
N GLY A 121 -18.21 1.63 -2.95
CA GLY A 121 -19.54 1.11 -3.30
C GLY A 121 -19.70 -0.40 -3.16
N PHE A 122 -18.62 -1.19 -3.09
CA PHE A 122 -18.71 -2.64 -2.91
C PHE A 122 -19.46 -3.04 -1.63
N TYR A 123 -19.10 -2.43 -0.49
CA TYR A 123 -19.68 -2.79 0.81
C TYR A 123 -21.19 -2.49 0.90
N THR A 124 -21.68 -1.50 0.14
CA THR A 124 -23.07 -1.03 0.13
C THR A 124 -23.87 -1.46 -1.09
N ASP A 125 -23.29 -2.23 -2.01
CA ASP A 125 -23.97 -2.68 -3.23
C ASP A 125 -25.10 -3.67 -2.92
N ALA A 126 -26.35 -3.21 -3.07
CA ALA A 126 -27.55 -4.01 -2.82
C ALA A 126 -27.74 -5.16 -3.83
N ARG A 127 -26.99 -5.17 -4.94
CA ARG A 127 -27.02 -6.25 -5.94
C ARG A 127 -26.17 -7.44 -5.52
N LEU A 128 -25.26 -7.27 -4.57
CA LEU A 128 -24.38 -8.32 -4.07
C LEU A 128 -25.04 -9.09 -2.92
N THR A 129 -24.98 -10.41 -3.00
CA THR A 129 -25.37 -11.29 -1.89
C THR A 129 -24.45 -11.09 -0.68
N MET A 130 -24.89 -11.55 0.50
CA MET A 130 -24.04 -11.50 1.71
C MET A 130 -22.73 -12.28 1.54
N SER A 131 -22.78 -13.40 0.82
CA SER A 131 -21.58 -14.20 0.52
C SER A 131 -20.59 -13.41 -0.33
N GLN A 132 -21.07 -12.72 -1.36
CA GLN A 132 -20.23 -11.88 -2.23
C GLN A 132 -19.62 -10.68 -1.50
N ARG A 133 -20.27 -10.14 -0.47
CA ARG A 133 -19.74 -9.04 0.36
C ARG A 133 -18.87 -9.50 1.53
N SER A 134 -18.59 -10.79 1.63
CA SER A 134 -17.78 -11.33 2.73
C SER A 134 -16.28 -11.14 2.49
N ASN A 135 -15.51 -11.08 3.58
CA ASN A 135 -14.03 -11.14 3.51
C ASN A 135 -13.53 -12.44 2.88
N TYR A 136 -14.32 -13.52 2.90
CA TYR A 136 -13.98 -14.75 2.20
C TYR A 136 -13.95 -14.52 0.68
N ALA A 137 -14.96 -13.85 0.12
CA ALA A 137 -15.01 -13.53 -1.31
C ALA A 137 -13.84 -12.62 -1.73
N LEU A 138 -13.57 -11.57 -0.96
CA LEU A 138 -12.42 -10.67 -1.20
C LEU A 138 -11.08 -11.42 -1.14
N ARG A 139 -10.94 -12.37 -0.20
CA ARG A 139 -9.75 -13.23 -0.13
C ARG A 139 -9.64 -14.16 -1.33
N GLU A 140 -10.74 -14.72 -1.83
CA GLU A 140 -10.70 -15.56 -3.03
C GLU A 140 -10.24 -14.78 -4.27
N GLU A 141 -10.56 -13.48 -4.39
CA GLU A 141 -10.01 -12.64 -5.46
C GLU A 141 -8.48 -12.51 -5.39
N VAL A 142 -7.91 -12.38 -4.19
CA VAL A 142 -6.45 -12.39 -3.98
C VAL A 142 -5.85 -13.74 -4.37
N LEU A 143 -6.53 -14.84 -4.03
CA LEU A 143 -6.08 -16.18 -4.41
C LEU A 143 -6.19 -16.43 -5.92
N ASP A 144 -7.22 -15.90 -6.58
CA ASP A 144 -7.35 -15.91 -8.03
C ASP A 144 -6.23 -15.14 -8.71
N LEU A 145 -5.88 -13.96 -8.19
CA LEU A 145 -4.71 -13.22 -8.67
C LEU A 145 -3.42 -14.04 -8.51
N ARG A 146 -3.23 -14.72 -7.38
CA ARG A 146 -2.07 -15.59 -7.14
C ARG A 146 -2.03 -16.76 -8.13
N ARG A 147 -3.17 -17.39 -8.42
CA ARG A 147 -3.29 -18.47 -9.40
C ARG A 147 -3.00 -17.98 -10.83
N ALA A 148 -3.51 -16.81 -11.19
CA ALA A 148 -3.35 -16.23 -12.52
C ALA A 148 -1.93 -15.71 -12.80
N LEU A 149 -1.24 -15.17 -11.77
CA LEU A 149 0.09 -14.58 -11.87
C LEU A 149 1.06 -15.22 -10.84
N PRO A 150 1.47 -16.48 -11.04
CA PRO A 150 2.36 -17.18 -10.12
C PRO A 150 3.76 -16.54 -10.10
N GLY A 151 4.41 -16.54 -8.93
CA GLY A 151 5.75 -15.97 -8.76
C GLY A 151 5.79 -14.44 -8.86
N GLY A 152 6.89 -13.90 -9.39
CA GLY A 152 7.12 -12.45 -9.49
C GLY A 152 7.48 -11.79 -8.14
N PRO A 153 7.50 -10.45 -8.09
CA PRO A 153 7.76 -9.69 -6.87
C PRO A 153 6.80 -10.07 -5.74
N THR A 154 7.30 -10.02 -4.51
CA THR A 154 6.52 -10.33 -3.32
C THR A 154 5.41 -9.28 -3.09
N ALA A 155 4.19 -9.77 -2.91
CA ALA A 155 3.05 -8.99 -2.45
C ALA A 155 2.50 -9.64 -1.17
N ILE A 156 2.49 -8.90 -0.06
CA ILE A 156 2.04 -9.40 1.24
C ILE A 156 0.64 -8.83 1.51
N SER A 157 -0.37 -9.70 1.47
CA SER A 157 -1.75 -9.34 1.78
C SER A 157 -2.03 -9.55 3.27
N CYS A 158 -2.75 -8.60 3.89
CA CYS A 158 -3.31 -8.70 5.23
C CYS A 158 -2.24 -8.88 6.33
N CYS A 159 -1.22 -8.01 6.34
CA CYS A 159 -0.09 -8.04 7.27
C CYS A 159 -0.09 -6.85 8.23
N GLY A 160 -1.15 -6.74 9.04
CA GLY A 160 -1.23 -5.83 10.18
C GLY A 160 -1.07 -6.58 11.50
N ALA A 161 -1.81 -6.14 12.52
CA ALA A 161 -1.93 -6.89 13.77
C ALA A 161 -2.83 -8.12 13.60
N ASN A 162 -4.08 -7.90 13.17
CA ASN A 162 -5.10 -8.92 12.98
C ASN A 162 -6.09 -8.48 11.89
N PRO A 163 -5.91 -8.88 10.63
CA PRO A 163 -5.06 -9.99 10.17
C PRO A 163 -3.57 -9.63 10.09
N GLY A 164 -2.70 -10.63 10.19
CA GLY A 164 -1.24 -10.48 10.14
C GLY A 164 -0.57 -11.19 11.32
N MET A 165 -0.08 -10.40 12.29
CA MET A 165 0.68 -10.86 13.46
C MET A 165 0.08 -12.08 14.17
N VAL A 166 -1.24 -12.16 14.30
CA VAL A 166 -1.94 -13.29 14.95
C VAL A 166 -1.76 -14.66 14.26
N SER A 167 -1.16 -14.70 13.07
CA SER A 167 -0.82 -15.94 12.37
C SER A 167 0.61 -16.42 12.63
N TRP A 168 1.47 -15.58 13.20
CA TRP A 168 2.87 -15.91 13.51
C TRP A 168 2.96 -16.69 14.83
#